data_AF-A0A830BFL0-F1
#
_entry.id   AF-A0A830BFL0-F1
#
_cell.length_a   1.000
_cell.length_b   1.000
_cell.length_c   1.000
_cell.angle_alpha   90.00
_cell.angle_beta   90.00
_cell.angle_gamma   90.00
#
_symmetry.space_group_name_H-M   'P 1'
#
loop_
_entity.id
_entity.type
_entity.pdbx_description
1 polymer ?
#
loop_
_entity_poly.entity_id
_entity_poly.type
_entity_poly.pdbx_seq_one_letter_code
_entity_poly.pdbx_strand_id
1 'polypeptide(L)'
;MSNQGGGATVAQIPTSFGHELRACLRCRLVKTYDQFRESGCENCQFFQMEEDHERVVDCTTPNFTGLISVADPTRSWAARWLRIGMFACFLLYLFLFSKREIILQQTERELL
;
A
#
# COMPACT_ATOMS: atom_id res chain seq x y z
N MET A 1 19.20 3.04 26.79
CA MET A 1 17.86 3.53 26.40
C MET A 1 17.32 2.64 25.30
N SER A 2 16.11 2.09 25.46
CA SER A 2 15.47 1.24 24.45
C SER A 2 15.00 2.11 23.29
N ASN A 3 15.67 2.06 22.14
CA ASN A 3 15.26 2.83 20.97
C ASN A 3 14.01 2.16 20.36
N GLN A 4 12.83 2.71 20.65
CA GLN A 4 11.57 2.24 20.08
C GLN A 4 11.48 2.64 18.61
N GLY A 5 12.15 1.88 17.74
CA GLY A 5 11.88 1.90 16.31
C GLY A 5 10.45 1.39 16.10
N GLY A 6 9.53 2.29 15.76
CA GLY A 6 8.12 1.97 15.57
C GLY A 6 7.96 0.83 14.56
N GLY A 7 7.47 -0.32 15.03
CA GLY A 7 7.29 -1.50 14.20
C GLY A 7 6.25 -1.22 13.12
N ALA A 8 6.68 -1.19 11.86
CA ALA A 8 5.76 -1.10 10.74
C ALA A 8 4.88 -2.35 10.70
N THR A 9 3.58 -2.19 10.96
CA THR A 9 2.60 -3.27 10.89
C THR A 9 2.50 -3.79 9.45
N VAL A 10 2.91 -5.03 9.23
CA VAL A 10 2.87 -5.65 7.89
C VAL A 10 1.42 -5.70 7.43
N ALA A 11 1.10 -5.00 6.33
CA ALA A 11 -0.25 -5.00 5.79
C ALA A 11 -0.61 -6.38 5.22
N GLN A 12 -1.87 -6.79 5.40
CA GLN A 12 -2.33 -8.06 4.86
C GLN A 12 -2.38 -8.04 3.33
N ILE A 13 -1.95 -9.14 2.72
CA ILE A 13 -2.04 -9.35 1.27
C ILE A 13 -3.52 -9.52 0.88
N PRO A 14 -3.98 -8.92 -0.23
CA PRO A 14 -5.32 -9.18 -0.75
C PRO A 14 -5.59 -10.67 -0.94
N THR A 15 -6.72 -11.16 -0.42
CA THR A 15 -7.14 -12.56 -0.57
C THR A 15 -7.53 -12.91 -2.01
N SER A 16 -7.84 -11.89 -2.82
CA SER A 16 -8.16 -12.01 -4.25
C SER A 16 -7.69 -10.76 -5.00
N PHE A 17 -7.63 -10.87 -6.33
CA PHE A 17 -7.26 -9.76 -7.23
C PHE A 17 -8.42 -9.38 -8.18
N GLY A 18 -9.66 -9.60 -7.73
CA GLY A 18 -10.88 -9.32 -8.49
C GLY A 18 -11.39 -7.88 -8.34
N HIS A 19 -12.64 -7.67 -8.74
CA HIS A 19 -13.30 -6.36 -8.68
C HIS A 19 -13.69 -5.93 -7.25
N GLU A 20 -13.58 -6.82 -6.27
CA GLU A 20 -13.77 -6.55 -4.84
C GLU A 20 -12.60 -5.78 -4.19
N LEU A 21 -11.51 -5.56 -4.91
CA LEU A 21 -10.40 -4.73 -4.43
C LEU A 21 -10.81 -3.26 -4.26
N ARG A 22 -10.30 -2.63 -3.20
CA ARG A 22 -10.46 -1.21 -2.91
C ARG A 22 -9.15 -0.61 -2.44
N ALA A 23 -8.96 0.69 -2.68
CA ALA A 23 -7.82 1.46 -2.21
C ALA A 23 -8.26 2.46 -1.13
N CYS A 24 -7.60 2.47 0.03
CA CYS A 24 -7.83 3.47 1.08
C CYS A 24 -7.50 4.88 0.58
N LEU A 25 -8.40 5.85 0.72
CA LEU A 25 -8.23 7.20 0.15
C LEU A 25 -7.02 7.95 0.73
N ARG A 26 -6.69 7.70 2.02
CA ARG A 26 -5.59 8.36 2.74
C ARG A 26 -4.22 7.73 2.46
N CYS A 27 -4.02 6.45 2.78
CA CYS A 27 -2.72 5.78 2.68
C CYS A 27 -2.53 4.98 1.38
N ARG A 28 -3.58 4.84 0.56
CA ARG A 28 -3.59 4.11 -0.72
C ARG A 28 -3.33 2.59 -0.65
N LEU A 29 -3.24 2.01 0.54
CA LEU A 29 -3.23 0.56 0.75
C LEU A 29 -4.40 -0.10 0.01
N VAL A 30 -4.13 -1.20 -0.70
CA VAL A 30 -5.12 -1.98 -1.43
C VAL A 30 -5.39 -3.31 -0.71
N LYS A 31 -6.65 -3.57 -0.37
CA LYS A 31 -7.18 -4.81 0.23
C LYS A 31 -8.56 -5.10 -0.39
N THR A 32 -9.15 -6.29 -0.18
CA THR A 32 -10.55 -6.53 -0.57
C THR A 32 -11.49 -5.73 0.35
N TYR A 33 -12.74 -5.51 -0.11
CA TYR A 33 -13.79 -4.91 0.73
C TYR A 33 -13.95 -5.63 2.08
N ASP A 34 -14.04 -6.97 2.05
CA ASP A 34 -14.22 -7.77 3.27
C ASP A 34 -13.01 -7.68 4.21
N GLN A 35 -11.78 -7.60 3.68
CA GLN A 35 -10.61 -7.40 4.54
C GLN A 35 -10.60 -6.01 5.21
N PHE A 36 -11.03 -4.94 4.54
CA PHE A 36 -11.20 -3.64 5.19
C PHE A 36 -12.31 -3.66 6.24
N ARG A 37 -13.36 -4.43 6.01
CA ARG A 37 -14.46 -4.62 6.95
C ARG A 37 -14.04 -5.42 8.20
N GLU A 38 -13.28 -6.50 8.03
CA GLU A 38 -12.87 -7.40 9.12
C GLU A 38 -11.68 -6.88 9.94
N SER A 39 -10.75 -6.16 9.33
CA SER A 39 -9.44 -5.84 9.92
C SER A 39 -9.03 -4.36 9.77
N GLY A 40 -9.90 -3.55 9.17
CA GLY A 40 -9.63 -2.14 8.94
C GLY A 40 -8.42 -1.87 8.05
N CYS A 41 -7.84 -0.69 8.27
CA CYS A 41 -6.65 -0.22 7.58
C CYS A 41 -5.49 -0.06 8.57
N GLU A 42 -4.47 -0.89 8.43
CA GLU A 42 -3.30 -0.99 9.29
C GLU A 42 -2.57 0.37 9.44
N ASN A 43 -2.55 1.15 8.36
CA ASN A 43 -1.97 2.48 8.26
C ASN A 43 -2.90 3.62 8.73
N CYS A 44 -4.19 3.35 8.93
CA CYS A 44 -5.23 4.36 9.16
C CYS A 44 -6.30 3.89 10.18
N GLN A 45 -5.84 3.33 11.30
CA GLN A 45 -6.66 2.79 12.40
C GLN A 45 -7.71 3.79 12.94
N PHE A 46 -7.43 5.11 12.86
CA PHE A 46 -8.36 6.17 13.25
C PHE A 46 -9.66 6.21 12.41
N PHE A 47 -9.76 5.47 11.30
CA PHE A 47 -11.03 5.31 10.58
C PHE A 47 -11.99 4.33 11.28
N GLN A 48 -11.49 3.37 12.08
CA GLN A 48 -12.26 2.37 12.82
C GLN A 48 -13.27 1.61 11.94
N MET A 49 -12.82 1.11 10.78
CA MET A 49 -13.68 0.42 9.81
C MET A 49 -14.16 -0.94 10.31
N GLU A 50 -13.41 -1.53 11.25
CA GLU A 50 -13.70 -2.75 11.98
C GLU A 50 -14.83 -2.60 13.03
N GLU A 51 -15.12 -1.37 13.46
CA GLU A 51 -16.25 -1.03 14.34
C GLU A 51 -17.45 -0.52 13.54
N ASP A 52 -17.18 0.28 12.50
CA ASP A 52 -18.18 0.95 11.66
C ASP A 52 -17.93 0.59 10.18
N HIS A 53 -18.57 -0.49 9.73
CA HIS A 53 -18.42 -1.03 8.39
C HIS A 53 -18.89 -0.09 7.27
N GLU A 54 -19.79 0.87 7.55
CA GLU A 54 -20.27 1.80 6.51
C GLU A 54 -19.13 2.70 6.02
N ARG A 55 -18.19 3.05 6.92
CA ARG A 55 -16.98 3.82 6.61
C ARG A 55 -16.05 3.15 5.62
N VAL A 56 -16.12 1.82 5.42
CA VAL A 56 -15.34 1.15 4.37
C VAL A 56 -15.66 1.75 3.01
N VAL A 57 -16.93 2.07 2.74
CA VAL A 57 -17.36 2.65 1.47
C VAL A 57 -16.88 4.10 1.33
N ASP A 58 -16.98 4.90 2.39
CA ASP A 58 -16.61 6.32 2.39
C ASP A 58 -15.10 6.57 2.38
N CYS A 59 -14.33 5.70 3.04
CA CYS A 59 -12.89 5.86 3.22
C CYS A 59 -12.04 5.12 2.17
N THR A 60 -12.65 4.35 1.27
CA THR A 60 -11.95 3.56 0.24
C THR A 60 -12.65 3.64 -1.12
N THR A 61 -11.91 3.53 -2.23
CA THR A 61 -12.43 3.57 -3.60
C THR A 61 -12.11 2.29 -4.38
N PRO A 62 -13.04 1.75 -5.20
CA PRO A 62 -12.72 0.68 -6.16
C PRO A 62 -12.01 1.22 -7.42
N ASN A 63 -11.96 2.53 -7.63
CA ASN A 63 -11.43 3.16 -8.84
C ASN A 63 -9.94 3.53 -8.67
N PHE A 64 -9.02 2.64 -9.06
CA PHE A 64 -7.56 2.83 -8.97
C PHE A 64 -6.77 2.02 -10.05
N THR A 65 -5.48 2.30 -10.36
CA THR A 65 -4.78 1.75 -11.58
C THR A 65 -3.28 1.31 -11.43
N GLY A 66 -2.92 0.11 -11.96
CA GLY A 66 -1.60 -0.63 -12.07
C GLY A 66 -0.89 -1.19 -10.81
N LEU A 67 -0.26 -2.38 -10.70
CA LEU A 67 0.28 -2.89 -9.39
C LEU A 67 1.72 -2.47 -8.96
N ILE A 68 1.94 -2.15 -7.67
CA ILE A 68 3.26 -2.16 -6.98
C ILE A 68 3.21 -2.86 -5.60
N SER A 69 4.14 -3.78 -5.34
CA SER A 69 4.49 -4.26 -3.99
C SER A 69 5.73 -3.52 -3.47
N VAL A 70 5.71 -3.06 -2.22
CA VAL A 70 6.81 -2.30 -1.59
C VAL A 70 7.21 -2.96 -0.26
N ALA A 71 8.25 -3.79 -0.32
CA ALA A 71 8.78 -4.53 0.84
C ALA A 71 9.49 -3.64 1.87
N ASP A 72 10.25 -2.62 1.42
CA ASP A 72 10.88 -1.62 2.29
C ASP A 72 10.59 -0.20 1.74
N PRO A 73 9.61 0.52 2.32
CA PRO A 73 9.24 1.87 1.88
C PRO A 73 10.29 2.93 2.27
N THR A 74 11.19 2.65 3.22
CA THR A 74 12.23 3.59 3.65
C THR A 74 13.43 3.60 2.69
N ARG A 75 13.74 2.45 2.08
CA ARG A 75 14.85 2.29 1.12
C ARG A 75 14.42 2.38 -0.34
N SER A 76 13.16 2.10 -0.67
CA SER A 76 12.67 2.12 -2.05
C SER A 76 12.64 3.52 -2.66
N TRP A 77 13.33 3.71 -3.78
CA TRP A 77 13.22 4.93 -4.59
C TRP A 77 11.78 5.17 -5.06
N ALA A 78 11.07 4.12 -5.49
CA ALA A 78 9.68 4.23 -5.92
C ALA A 78 8.77 4.70 -4.77
N ALA A 79 9.02 4.23 -3.54
CA ALA A 79 8.28 4.68 -2.36
C ALA A 79 8.57 6.15 -2.00
N ARG A 80 9.81 6.60 -2.17
CA ARG A 80 10.20 8.02 -2.03
C ARG A 80 9.55 8.90 -3.10
N TRP A 81 9.56 8.46 -4.36
CA TRP A 81 8.97 9.17 -5.49
C TRP A 81 7.45 9.33 -5.34
N LEU A 82 6.76 8.25 -4.92
CA LEU A 82 5.34 8.24 -4.60
C LEU A 82 4.97 8.95 -3.28
N ARG A 83 5.97 9.41 -2.50
CA ARG A 83 5.80 9.99 -1.15
C ARG A 83 5.09 9.07 -0.14
N ILE A 84 5.24 7.75 -0.30
CA ILE A 84 4.67 6.72 0.59
C ILE A 84 5.68 6.16 1.61
N GLY A 85 6.91 6.71 1.66
CA GLY A 85 8.01 6.25 2.52
C GLY A 85 7.80 6.35 4.04
N MET A 86 6.62 6.79 4.51
CA MET A 86 6.25 6.98 5.92
C MET A 86 5.18 6.00 6.43
N PHE A 87 4.67 5.13 5.56
CA PHE A 87 3.61 4.18 5.87
C PHE A 87 4.13 2.74 5.72
N ALA A 88 3.48 1.78 6.37
CA ALA A 88 3.95 0.40 6.44
C ALA A 88 3.84 -0.38 5.12
N CYS A 89 4.75 -1.35 4.95
CA CYS A 89 4.90 -2.29 3.82
C CYS A 89 3.59 -2.56 3.05
N PHE A 90 3.58 -2.26 1.75
CA PHE A 90 2.35 -2.11 0.97
C PHE A 90 2.22 -3.03 -0.25
N LEU A 91 0.97 -3.29 -0.62
CA LEU A 91 0.53 -3.45 -2.01
C LEU A 91 -0.29 -2.20 -2.41
N LEU A 92 0.12 -1.51 -3.47
CA LEU A 92 -0.28 -0.14 -3.78
C LEU A 92 -0.19 0.12 -5.30
N TYR A 93 -1.25 0.64 -5.91
CA TYR A 93 -1.37 0.64 -7.38
C TYR A 93 -0.75 1.94 -8.04
N LEU A 94 0.18 1.81 -9.01
CA LEU A 94 0.66 2.79 -10.02
C LEU A 94 0.72 2.12 -11.43
N PHE A 95 0.14 2.73 -12.46
CA PHE A 95 0.52 2.49 -13.87
C PHE A 95 0.85 3.82 -14.58
N LEU A 96 1.79 3.75 -15.53
CA LEU A 96 2.37 4.85 -16.33
C LEU A 96 3.71 5.42 -15.82
N PHE A 97 4.76 4.61 -15.89
CA PHE A 97 5.93 4.98 -16.70
C PHE A 97 6.37 3.76 -17.53
N SER A 98 7.01 4.00 -18.67
CA SER A 98 7.30 2.97 -19.68
C SER A 98 8.05 1.75 -19.11
N LYS A 99 7.62 0.53 -19.47
CA LYS A 99 8.23 -0.75 -19.03
C LYS A 99 9.75 -0.86 -19.26
N ARG A 100 10.35 0.03 -20.06
CA ARG A 100 11.79 0.04 -20.34
C ARG A 100 12.62 0.78 -19.30
N GLU A 101 12.12 1.84 -18.67
CA GLU A 101 12.98 2.74 -17.87
C GLU A 101 13.27 2.21 -16.46
N ILE A 102 12.28 1.60 -15.79
CA ILE A 102 12.43 1.09 -14.42
C ILE A 102 13.33 -0.15 -14.38
N ILE A 103 13.20 -1.07 -15.35
CA ILE A 103 14.04 -2.27 -15.41
C ILE A 103 15.51 -1.89 -15.69
N LEU A 104 15.76 -0.94 -16.60
CA LEU A 104 17.12 -0.44 -16.86
C LEU A 104 17.74 0.21 -15.61
N GLN A 105 17.00 1.08 -14.90
CA GLN A 105 17.45 1.69 -13.64
C GLN A 105 17.73 0.69 -12.49
N GLN A 106 17.09 -0.49 -12.53
CA GLN A 106 17.32 -1.58 -11.57
C GLN A 106 18.58 -2.37 -11.96
N THR A 107 18.72 -2.76 -13.24
CA THR A 107 19.85 -3.54 -13.75
C THR A 107 21.17 -2.77 -13.74
N GLU A 108 21.16 -1.46 -14.02
CA GLU A 108 22.38 -0.62 -13.95
C GLU A 108 22.95 -0.47 -12.53
N ARG A 109 22.19 -0.82 -11.50
CA ARG A 109 22.57 -0.65 -10.08
C ARG A 109 22.91 -1.94 -9.34
N GLU A 110 22.74 -3.09 -9.97
CA GLU A 110 23.26 -4.39 -9.50
C GLU A 110 24.62 -4.73 -10.15
N LEU A 111 25.12 -3.87 -11.04
CA LEU A 111 26.39 -4.00 -11.77
C LEU A 111 27.47 -2.97 -11.33
N LEU A 112 27.22 -2.25 -10.22
CA LEU A 112 28.13 -1.30 -9.56
C LEU A 112 28.14 -1.52 -8.04
#